data_AF-A0A1B7N7Q6-F1
#
_entry.id   AF-A0A1B7N7Q6-F1
#
_cell.length_a   1.000
_cell.length_b   1.000
_cell.length_c   1.000
_cell.angle_alpha   90.00
_cell.angle_beta   90.00
_cell.angle_gamma   90.00
#
_symmetry.space_group_name_H-M   'P 1'
#
loop_
_entity.id
_entity.type
_entity.pdbx_description
1 polymer ?
#
loop_
_entity_poly.entity_id
_entity_poly.type
_entity_poly.pdbx_seq_one_letter_code
_entity_poly.pdbx_strand_id
1 'polypeptide(L)'
;MPFGEVVCGAPGSGKSTYCYGKHQLFTALNRPISIINLDPANDNIPYPCAIDIASLITLQDVMDEHGLGPNGGMLYCMEHLDANFDWLEARLKELGPDAYVLFDIPGQVELSTNHESLKHIVQRLTKIGFRLAAVHLCDAHYVTDAAKYVSVLLLSLRTMLQLELPHINVMSKVDLIAQYGDLDFNLDFYTEVQDLSYLENVLNTASPRYAALNMAFCSVIEDYGLVGFETLAVEDKASMLHLTRAIDRATGYVFVPSRDAPAPEGALEASSVPASARPNTFSLFSSAAGAMAGNVRDVQERWVDAREQWDAFERKEWRKEGENIREASEREKVQAEARGKNRIRERK
;
A
#
# COMPACT_ATOMS: atom_id res chain seq x y z
N MET A 1 17.23 5.15 10.99
CA MET A 1 17.22 4.98 9.52
C MET A 1 15.76 4.99 9.10
N PRO A 2 15.32 5.98 8.33
CA PRO A 2 13.91 6.07 7.96
C PRO A 2 13.57 5.01 6.91
N PHE A 3 12.35 4.50 6.99
CA PHE A 3 11.79 3.54 6.05
C PHE A 3 10.59 4.18 5.36
N GLY A 4 10.26 3.72 4.17
CA GLY A 4 9.09 4.26 3.50
C GLY A 4 8.67 3.54 2.24
N GLU A 5 7.59 4.05 1.68
CA GLU A 5 6.95 3.54 0.47
C GLU A 5 6.75 4.66 -0.53
N VAL A 6 7.10 4.38 -1.78
CA VAL A 6 6.73 5.20 -2.92
C VAL A 6 5.48 4.60 -3.53
N VAL A 7 4.33 5.22 -3.27
CA VAL A 7 3.03 4.73 -3.73
C VAL A 7 2.77 5.29 -5.13
N CYS A 8 2.71 4.41 -6.12
CA CYS A 8 2.48 4.77 -7.51
C CYS A 8 1.38 3.92 -8.15
N GLY A 9 0.96 4.29 -9.35
CA GLY A 9 -0.12 3.62 -10.07
C GLY A 9 -1.03 4.60 -10.79
N ALA A 10 -1.78 4.08 -11.76
CA ALA A 10 -2.64 4.88 -12.64
C ALA A 10 -3.68 5.71 -11.86
N PRO A 11 -4.26 6.76 -12.47
CA PRO A 11 -5.32 7.52 -11.86
C PRO A 11 -6.50 6.59 -11.52
N GLY A 12 -7.06 6.73 -10.31
CA GLY A 12 -8.16 5.89 -9.87
C GLY A 12 -7.77 4.51 -9.33
N SER A 13 -6.49 4.10 -9.34
CA SER A 13 -6.07 2.80 -8.77
C SER A 13 -6.19 2.70 -7.25
N GLY A 14 -6.48 3.79 -6.55
CA GLY A 14 -6.71 3.82 -5.10
C GLY A 14 -5.50 4.20 -4.25
N LYS A 15 -4.47 4.86 -4.81
CA LYS A 15 -3.27 5.31 -4.08
C LYS A 15 -3.57 6.07 -2.78
N SER A 16 -4.31 7.17 -2.85
CA SER A 16 -4.63 7.99 -1.67
C SER A 16 -5.53 7.25 -0.67
N THR A 17 -6.44 6.38 -1.15
CA THR A 17 -7.24 5.49 -0.29
C THR A 17 -6.36 4.50 0.45
N TYR A 18 -5.38 3.90 -0.22
CA TYR A 18 -4.38 3.02 0.38
C TYR A 18 -3.53 3.76 1.42
N CYS A 19 -3.03 4.96 1.10
CA CYS A 19 -2.29 5.80 2.04
C CYS A 19 -3.09 6.05 3.33
N TYR A 20 -4.38 6.39 3.20
CA TYR A 20 -5.24 6.60 4.36
C TYR A 20 -5.50 5.32 5.17
N GLY A 21 -5.84 4.22 4.50
CA GLY A 21 -6.03 2.92 5.15
C GLY A 21 -4.77 2.47 5.89
N LYS A 22 -3.59 2.73 5.32
CA LYS A 22 -2.30 2.42 5.95
C LYS A 22 -2.04 3.30 7.17
N HIS A 23 -2.37 4.59 7.10
CA HIS A 23 -2.30 5.48 8.26
C HIS A 23 -3.19 4.99 9.42
N GLN A 24 -4.44 4.60 9.12
CA GLN A 24 -5.35 4.03 10.13
C GLN A 24 -4.79 2.73 10.74
N LEU A 25 -4.29 1.82 9.91
CA LEU A 25 -3.68 0.57 10.38
C LEU A 25 -2.46 0.82 11.27
N PHE A 26 -1.53 1.67 10.83
CA PHE A 26 -0.31 1.95 11.60
C PHE A 26 -0.63 2.66 12.92
N THR A 27 -1.61 3.58 12.90
CA THR A 27 -2.12 4.21 14.13
C THR A 27 -2.67 3.16 15.10
N ALA A 28 -3.48 2.21 14.62
CA ALA A 28 -4.03 1.14 15.44
C ALA A 28 -2.94 0.17 15.97
N LEU A 29 -1.84 0.01 15.24
CA LEU A 29 -0.68 -0.79 15.65
C LEU A 29 0.33 -0.02 16.50
N ASN A 30 0.07 1.24 16.86
CA ASN A 30 1.02 2.16 17.49
C ASN A 30 2.38 2.26 16.75
N ARG A 31 2.36 2.08 15.42
CA ARG A 31 3.51 2.27 14.55
C ARG A 31 3.53 3.73 14.07
N PRO A 32 4.66 4.44 14.16
CA PRO A 32 4.76 5.79 13.64
C PRO A 32 4.60 5.77 12.12
N ILE A 33 3.83 6.70 11.57
CA ILE A 33 3.63 6.87 10.13
C ILE A 33 3.46 8.36 9.80
N SER A 34 3.95 8.78 8.64
CA SER A 34 3.77 10.13 8.11
C SER A 34 3.53 10.05 6.61
N ILE A 35 2.49 10.72 6.14
CA ILE A 35 2.16 10.75 4.71
C ILE A 35 2.65 12.06 4.12
N ILE A 36 3.28 11.96 2.96
CA ILE A 36 3.79 13.06 2.16
C ILE A 36 3.00 13.06 0.86
N ASN A 37 2.22 14.11 0.65
CA ASN A 37 1.54 14.33 -0.62
C ASN A 37 2.50 14.98 -1.61
N LEU A 38 2.84 14.26 -2.68
CA LEU A 38 3.58 14.79 -3.82
C LEU A 38 2.68 15.03 -5.03
N ASP A 39 1.36 14.85 -4.92
CA ASP A 39 0.38 15.18 -5.97
C ASP A 39 -0.10 16.64 -5.86
N PRO A 40 0.37 17.56 -6.72
CA PRO A 40 0.00 18.97 -6.70
C PRO A 40 -1.42 19.24 -7.22
N ALA A 41 -2.13 18.23 -7.74
CA ALA A 41 -3.51 18.34 -8.21
C ALA A 41 -4.54 17.83 -7.19
N ASN A 42 -4.09 17.37 -6.01
CA ASN A 42 -4.97 16.80 -5.01
C ASN A 42 -5.50 17.86 -4.04
N ASP A 43 -6.62 18.51 -4.40
CA ASP A 43 -7.22 19.58 -3.60
C ASP A 43 -7.85 19.09 -2.27
N ASN A 44 -8.21 17.81 -2.19
CA ASN A 44 -8.95 17.23 -1.06
C ASN A 44 -8.23 16.00 -0.51
N ILE A 45 -7.18 16.24 0.27
CA ILE A 45 -6.39 15.19 0.89
C ILE A 45 -7.23 14.48 1.98
N PRO A 46 -7.51 13.17 1.87
CA PRO A 46 -8.41 12.47 2.79
C PRO A 46 -7.73 12.02 4.10
N TYR A 47 -6.46 12.35 4.29
CA TYR A 47 -5.62 11.86 5.38
C TYR A 47 -4.81 12.98 6.06
N PRO A 48 -4.30 12.75 7.29
CA PRO A 48 -3.35 13.67 7.91
C PRO A 48 -2.05 13.74 7.10
N CYS A 49 -1.86 14.86 6.41
CA CYS A 49 -0.68 15.12 5.60
C CYS A 49 0.41 15.79 6.43
N ALA A 50 1.60 15.19 6.46
CA ALA A 50 2.75 15.75 7.18
C ALA A 50 3.51 16.79 6.34
N ILE A 51 3.64 16.53 5.04
CA ILE A 51 4.33 17.40 4.08
C ILE A 51 3.51 17.38 2.79
N ASP A 52 3.20 18.55 2.26
CA ASP A 52 2.42 18.71 1.04
C ASP A 52 3.18 19.56 0.02
N ILE A 53 3.35 19.02 -1.19
CA ILE A 53 3.97 19.72 -2.32
C ILE A 53 3.25 21.02 -2.65
N ALA A 54 1.95 21.14 -2.37
CA ALA A 54 1.18 22.37 -2.61
C ALA A 54 1.75 23.58 -1.86
N SER A 55 2.52 23.37 -0.77
CA SER A 55 3.23 24.44 -0.06
C SER A 55 4.52 24.92 -0.74
N LEU A 56 5.01 24.18 -1.74
CA LEU A 56 6.13 24.54 -2.60
C LEU A 56 5.63 25.06 -3.95
N ILE A 57 4.74 24.31 -4.60
CA ILE A 57 4.22 24.61 -5.94
C ILE A 57 2.84 23.98 -6.13
N THR A 58 1.91 24.71 -6.75
CA THR A 58 0.57 24.20 -7.07
C THR A 58 0.41 24.03 -8.59
N LEU A 59 -0.43 23.08 -9.01
CA LEU A 59 -0.69 22.87 -10.42
C LEU A 59 -1.34 24.11 -11.07
N GLN A 60 -2.24 24.78 -10.36
CA GLN A 60 -2.97 25.94 -10.86
C GLN A 60 -2.03 27.12 -11.16
N ASP A 61 -1.11 27.43 -10.23
CA ASP A 61 -0.15 28.52 -10.42
C ASP A 61 0.74 28.27 -11.65
N VAL A 62 1.18 27.03 -11.84
CA VAL A 62 1.99 26.63 -13.00
C VAL A 62 1.23 26.74 -14.31
N MET A 63 -0.03 26.33 -14.33
CA MET A 63 -0.89 26.44 -15.52
C MET A 63 -1.11 27.90 -15.90
N ASP A 64 -1.36 28.77 -14.92
CA ASP A 64 -1.63 30.19 -15.14
C ASP A 64 -0.36 30.97 -15.54
N GLU A 65 0.80 30.67 -14.94
CA GLU A 65 2.06 31.37 -15.21
C GLU A 65 2.71 30.91 -16.51
N HIS A 66 2.73 29.61 -16.80
CA HIS A 66 3.43 29.04 -17.95
C HIS A 66 2.52 28.71 -19.14
N GLY A 67 1.20 28.89 -19.00
CA GLY A 67 0.24 28.57 -20.06
C GLY A 67 0.21 27.08 -20.43
N LEU A 68 0.55 26.21 -19.47
CA LEU A 68 0.61 24.77 -19.67
C LEU A 68 -0.77 24.13 -19.45
N GLY A 69 -1.04 23.03 -20.15
CA GLY A 69 -2.18 22.17 -19.84
C GLY A 69 -1.94 21.33 -18.58
N PRO A 70 -2.96 20.66 -18.02
CA PRO A 70 -2.86 19.95 -16.74
C PRO A 70 -1.73 18.90 -16.68
N ASN A 71 -1.54 18.11 -17.73
CA ASN A 71 -0.46 17.11 -17.77
C ASN A 71 0.93 17.75 -17.86
N GLY A 72 1.06 18.84 -18.63
CA GLY A 72 2.32 19.58 -18.73
C GLY A 72 2.67 20.30 -17.43
N GLY A 73 1.67 20.88 -16.77
CA GLY A 73 1.83 21.50 -15.45
C GLY A 73 2.22 20.48 -14.38
N MET A 74 1.68 19.26 -14.44
CA MET A 74 2.04 18.18 -13.52
C MET A 74 3.52 17.76 -13.68
N LEU A 75 3.98 17.58 -14.92
CA LEU A 75 5.39 17.29 -15.20
C LEU A 75 6.29 18.41 -14.66
N TYR A 76 5.92 19.67 -14.92
CA TYR A 76 6.66 20.83 -14.43
C TYR A 76 6.72 20.88 -12.89
N CYS A 77 5.63 20.58 -12.18
CA CYS A 77 5.64 20.52 -10.72
C CYS A 77 6.65 19.49 -10.20
N MET A 78 6.74 18.33 -10.85
CA MET A 78 7.69 17.27 -10.48
C MET A 78 9.14 17.65 -10.82
N GLU A 79 9.37 18.33 -11.94
CA GLU A 79 10.67 18.92 -12.28
C GLU A 79 11.10 19.98 -11.26
N HIS A 80 10.17 20.83 -10.84
CA HIS A 80 10.40 21.86 -9.84
C HIS A 80 10.74 21.23 -8.48
N LEU A 81 10.08 20.14 -8.08
CA LEU A 81 10.41 19.40 -6.87
C LEU A 81 11.81 18.75 -6.96
N ASP A 82 12.19 18.15 -8.09
CA ASP A 82 13.52 17.56 -8.29
C ASP A 82 14.63 18.64 -8.22
N ALA A 83 14.38 19.80 -8.85
CA ALA A 83 15.28 20.94 -8.79
C ALA A 83 15.43 21.51 -7.36
N ASN A 84 14.33 21.52 -6.59
CA ASN A 84 14.28 22.04 -5.22
C ASN A 84 14.25 20.93 -4.16
N PHE A 85 14.92 19.80 -4.41
CA PHE A 85 14.91 18.64 -3.51
C PHE A 85 15.34 18.98 -2.06
N ASP A 86 16.21 19.98 -1.89
CA ASP A 86 16.66 20.46 -0.57
C ASP A 86 15.49 20.88 0.33
N TRP A 87 14.40 21.40 -0.26
CA TRP A 87 13.16 21.69 0.46
C TRP A 87 12.56 20.41 1.05
N LEU A 88 12.39 19.37 0.23
CA LEU A 88 11.83 18.09 0.67
C LEU A 88 12.74 17.44 1.73
N GLU A 89 14.06 17.48 1.53
CA GLU A 89 15.03 16.96 2.50
C GLU A 89 14.93 17.68 3.85
N ALA A 90 14.82 19.01 3.86
CA ALA A 90 14.66 19.78 5.09
C ALA A 90 13.37 19.40 5.83
N ARG A 91 12.24 19.33 5.12
CA ARG A 91 10.95 18.93 5.70
C ARG A 91 10.97 17.51 6.24
N LEU A 92 11.62 16.58 5.55
CA LEU A 92 11.78 15.18 5.99
C LEU A 92 12.59 15.07 7.28
N LYS A 93 13.63 15.90 7.47
CA LYS A 93 14.43 15.90 8.70
C LYS A 93 13.63 16.29 9.94
N GLU A 94 12.60 17.13 9.78
CA GLU A 94 11.72 17.54 10.89
C GLU A 94 10.84 16.40 11.43
N LEU A 95 10.57 15.35 10.61
CA LEU A 95 9.75 14.20 11.02
C LEU A 95 10.46 13.26 12.00
N GLY A 96 11.79 13.38 12.11
CA GLY A 96 12.63 12.57 12.99
C GLY A 96 13.06 11.21 12.40
N PRO A 97 14.03 10.53 13.04
CA PRO A 97 14.76 9.40 12.46
C PRO A 97 14.01 8.05 12.48
N ASP A 98 12.89 7.97 13.18
CA ASP A 98 12.06 6.75 13.34
C ASP A 98 10.73 6.83 12.59
N ALA A 99 10.52 7.87 11.77
CA ALA A 99 9.32 8.00 10.97
C ALA A 99 9.29 6.95 9.86
N TYR A 100 8.14 6.27 9.72
CA TYR A 100 7.81 5.51 8.53
C TYR A 100 7.07 6.42 7.56
N VAL A 101 7.55 6.56 6.33
CA VAL A 101 7.10 7.61 5.41
C VAL A 101 6.38 7.02 4.21
N LEU A 102 5.17 7.47 3.92
CA LEU A 102 4.46 7.17 2.67
C LEU A 102 4.54 8.36 1.74
N PHE A 103 5.05 8.16 0.53
CA PHE A 103 5.04 9.16 -0.54
C PHE A 103 3.87 8.85 -1.47
N ASP A 104 2.81 9.67 -1.44
CA ASP A 104 1.71 9.60 -2.42
C ASP A 104 2.11 10.40 -3.66
N ILE A 105 2.41 9.69 -4.75
CA ILE A 105 2.90 10.26 -6.01
C ILE A 105 1.70 10.58 -6.92
N PRO A 106 1.78 11.63 -7.77
CA PRO A 106 0.72 11.92 -8.73
C PRO A 106 0.35 10.72 -9.60
N GLY A 107 -0.92 10.64 -9.97
CA GLY A 107 -1.47 9.45 -10.65
C GLY A 107 -1.05 9.26 -12.11
N GLN A 108 -0.41 10.25 -12.73
CA GLN A 108 0.02 10.19 -14.13
C GLN A 108 1.09 9.12 -14.32
N VAL A 109 0.78 8.10 -15.11
CA VAL A 109 1.65 6.92 -15.29
C VAL A 109 2.99 7.29 -15.89
N GLU A 110 3.03 8.32 -16.74
CA GLU A 110 4.21 8.82 -17.44
C GLU A 110 5.31 9.28 -16.47
N LEU A 111 4.93 9.78 -15.29
CA LEU A 111 5.87 10.16 -14.24
C LEU A 111 6.64 8.96 -13.68
N SER A 112 5.97 7.82 -13.58
CA SER A 112 6.53 6.58 -13.02
C SER A 112 7.23 5.70 -14.06
N THR A 113 6.97 5.90 -15.35
CA THR A 113 7.48 5.03 -16.43
C THR A 113 8.53 5.68 -17.32
N ASN A 114 8.45 6.99 -17.55
CA ASN A 114 9.21 7.67 -18.59
C ASN A 114 9.96 8.90 -18.08
N HIS A 115 9.40 9.61 -17.10
CA HIS A 115 10.01 10.83 -16.60
C HIS A 115 11.16 10.55 -15.63
N GLU A 116 12.24 11.31 -15.73
CA GLU A 116 13.44 11.11 -14.89
C GLU A 116 13.32 11.77 -13.51
N SER A 117 12.49 12.80 -13.34
CA SER A 117 12.40 13.54 -12.06
C SER A 117 12.03 12.65 -10.88
N LEU A 118 11.05 11.74 -11.04
CA LEU A 118 10.70 10.83 -9.96
C LEU A 118 11.84 9.87 -9.62
N LYS A 119 12.53 9.34 -10.64
CA LYS A 119 13.72 8.50 -10.47
C LYS A 119 14.82 9.25 -9.70
N HIS A 120 15.12 10.48 -10.08
CA HIS A 120 16.11 11.31 -9.40
C HIS A 120 15.73 11.60 -7.95
N ILE A 121 14.47 11.95 -7.67
CA ILE A 121 13.96 12.17 -6.31
C ILE A 121 14.16 10.91 -5.47
N VAL A 122 13.74 9.74 -5.98
CA VAL A 122 13.90 8.45 -5.30
C VAL A 122 15.37 8.11 -5.04
N GLN A 123 16.25 8.34 -6.01
CA GLN A 123 17.69 8.14 -5.85
C GLN A 123 18.28 9.06 -4.78
N ARG A 124 17.86 10.33 -4.72
CA ARG A 124 18.29 11.28 -3.68
C ARG A 124 17.77 10.88 -2.30
N LEU A 125 16.51 10.46 -2.17
CA LEU A 125 15.94 9.90 -0.94
C LEU A 125 16.74 8.69 -0.43
N THR A 126 17.10 7.79 -1.34
CA THR A 126 17.93 6.62 -1.01
C THR A 126 19.33 7.04 -0.56
N LYS A 127 19.95 8.04 -1.20
CA LYS A 127 21.27 8.57 -0.82
C LYS A 127 21.29 9.22 0.57
N ILE A 128 20.20 9.86 1.00
CA ILE A 128 20.09 10.41 2.37
C ILE A 128 19.71 9.35 3.42
N GLY A 129 19.62 8.07 3.03
CA GLY A 129 19.52 6.92 3.93
C GLY A 129 18.11 6.34 4.11
N PHE A 130 17.13 6.71 3.26
CA PHE A 130 15.83 6.04 3.27
C PHE A 130 15.94 4.63 2.69
N ARG A 131 15.29 3.67 3.36
CA ARG A 131 15.02 2.34 2.81
C ARG A 131 13.62 2.32 2.25
N LEU A 132 13.51 2.41 0.93
CA LEU A 132 12.26 2.54 0.21
C LEU A 132 11.86 1.24 -0.50
N ALA A 133 10.56 1.00 -0.58
CA ALA A 133 9.98 0.09 -1.56
C ALA A 133 8.96 0.86 -2.41
N ALA A 134 8.87 0.52 -3.69
CA ALA A 134 7.77 1.00 -4.52
C ALA A 134 6.55 0.09 -4.30
N VAL A 135 5.36 0.70 -4.19
CA VAL A 135 4.07 0.01 -4.11
C VAL A 135 3.24 0.48 -5.29
N HIS A 136 3.11 -0.37 -6.30
CA HIS A 136 2.43 -0.02 -7.54
C HIS A 136 1.04 -0.61 -7.57
N LEU A 137 0.03 0.25 -7.38
CA LEU A 137 -1.37 -0.14 -7.38
C LEU A 137 -1.92 -0.20 -8.80
N CYS A 138 -2.44 -1.37 -9.16
CA CYS A 138 -3.18 -1.65 -10.38
C CYS A 138 -4.61 -2.07 -10.02
N ASP A 139 -5.61 -1.45 -10.66
CA ASP A 139 -7.01 -1.78 -10.40
C ASP A 139 -7.34 -3.21 -10.87
N ALA A 140 -7.98 -4.01 -10.03
CA ALA A 140 -8.42 -5.37 -10.36
C ALA A 140 -9.35 -5.42 -11.59
N HIS A 141 -10.01 -4.31 -11.94
CA HIS A 141 -10.79 -4.24 -13.18
C HIS A 141 -9.99 -4.61 -14.43
N TYR A 142 -8.67 -4.41 -14.45
CA TYR A 142 -7.87 -4.70 -15.63
C TYR A 142 -7.70 -6.19 -15.92
N VAL A 143 -7.93 -7.09 -14.95
CA VAL A 143 -7.80 -8.53 -15.17
C VAL A 143 -9.01 -9.16 -15.86
N THR A 144 -10.12 -8.42 -15.99
CA THR A 144 -11.32 -8.91 -16.67
C THR A 144 -11.21 -8.91 -18.19
N ASP A 145 -10.09 -8.45 -18.75
CA ASP A 145 -9.82 -8.45 -20.18
C ASP A 145 -8.34 -8.79 -20.40
N ALA A 146 -8.08 -9.82 -21.20
CA ALA A 146 -6.72 -10.33 -21.41
C ALA A 146 -5.77 -9.27 -21.97
N ALA A 147 -6.22 -8.40 -22.86
CA ALA A 147 -5.38 -7.37 -23.46
C ALA A 147 -5.06 -6.23 -22.50
N LYS A 148 -6.06 -5.80 -21.70
CA LYS A 148 -5.84 -4.85 -20.60
C LYS A 148 -4.86 -5.42 -19.58
N TYR A 149 -5.00 -6.70 -19.23
CA TYR A 149 -4.10 -7.39 -18.32
C TYR A 149 -2.65 -7.38 -18.83
N VAL A 150 -2.41 -7.81 -20.08
CA VAL A 150 -1.07 -7.74 -20.71
C VAL A 150 -0.50 -6.32 -20.70
N SER A 151 -1.34 -5.31 -20.93
CA SER A 151 -0.91 -3.90 -20.87
C SER A 151 -0.47 -3.47 -19.47
N VAL A 152 -1.17 -3.94 -18.43
CA VAL A 152 -0.80 -3.71 -17.02
C VAL A 152 0.50 -4.42 -16.66
N LEU A 153 0.74 -5.63 -17.17
CA LEU A 153 1.99 -6.36 -16.96
C LEU A 153 3.19 -5.59 -17.54
N LEU A 154 3.06 -5.11 -18.79
CA LEU A 154 4.09 -4.28 -19.43
C LEU A 154 4.34 -2.97 -18.66
N LEU A 155 3.26 -2.31 -18.23
CA LEU A 155 3.35 -1.09 -17.45
C LEU A 155 4.09 -1.34 -16.13
N SER A 156 3.74 -2.41 -15.43
CA SER A 156 4.36 -2.80 -14.16
C SER A 156 5.85 -3.11 -14.35
N LEU A 157 6.20 -3.92 -15.35
CA LEU A 157 7.60 -4.22 -15.68
C LEU A 157 8.38 -2.94 -16.01
N ARG A 158 7.78 -2.02 -16.78
CA ARG A 158 8.42 -0.74 -17.12
C ARG A 158 8.66 0.11 -15.86
N THR A 159 7.69 0.24 -14.98
CA THR A 159 7.82 0.99 -13.72
C THR A 159 8.87 0.36 -12.80
N MET A 160 8.93 -0.98 -12.72
CA MET A 160 10.00 -1.70 -11.99
C MET A 160 11.39 -1.30 -12.48
N LEU A 161 11.60 -1.30 -13.80
CA LEU A 161 12.88 -0.94 -14.39
C LEU A 161 13.21 0.55 -14.22
N GLN A 162 12.21 1.44 -14.25
CA GLN A 162 12.42 2.88 -14.15
C GLN A 162 12.78 3.32 -12.72
N LEU A 163 12.07 2.80 -11.70
CA LEU A 163 12.24 3.24 -10.31
C LEU A 163 13.43 2.57 -9.60
N GLU A 164 13.86 1.40 -10.04
CA GLU A 164 15.02 0.68 -9.49
C GLU A 164 14.95 0.44 -7.96
N LEU A 165 13.73 0.32 -7.41
CA LEU A 165 13.46 0.01 -6.01
C LEU A 165 13.00 -1.45 -5.85
N PRO A 166 13.12 -2.04 -4.63
CA PRO A 166 12.30 -3.18 -4.26
C PRO A 166 10.84 -2.86 -4.55
N HIS A 167 10.21 -3.62 -5.45
CA HIS A 167 8.92 -3.26 -6.01
C HIS A 167 7.88 -4.33 -5.70
N ILE A 168 6.74 -3.89 -5.16
CA ILE A 168 5.58 -4.73 -4.90
C ILE A 168 4.46 -4.21 -5.81
N ASN A 169 4.11 -4.97 -6.84
CA ASN A 169 2.88 -4.67 -7.59
C ASN A 169 1.70 -5.18 -6.78
N VAL A 170 0.62 -4.41 -6.78
CA VAL A 170 -0.55 -4.65 -5.95
C VAL A 170 -1.79 -4.57 -6.82
N MET A 171 -2.56 -5.64 -6.84
CA MET A 171 -3.89 -5.66 -7.42
C MET A 171 -4.87 -5.10 -6.39
N SER A 172 -5.33 -3.87 -6.61
CA SER A 172 -6.22 -3.16 -5.70
C SER A 172 -7.69 -3.41 -6.02
N LYS A 173 -8.57 -3.18 -5.04
CA LYS A 173 -10.03 -3.30 -5.17
C LYS A 173 -10.48 -4.72 -5.53
N VAL A 174 -9.78 -5.73 -5.01
CA VAL A 174 -10.14 -7.14 -5.25
C VAL A 174 -11.54 -7.47 -4.71
N ASP A 175 -12.02 -6.72 -3.73
CA ASP A 175 -13.40 -6.78 -3.21
C ASP A 175 -14.48 -6.41 -4.25
N LEU A 176 -14.11 -5.67 -5.29
CA LEU A 176 -15.01 -5.26 -6.38
C LEU A 176 -14.96 -6.21 -7.57
N ILE A 177 -14.08 -7.21 -7.59
CA ILE A 177 -13.81 -8.01 -8.79
C ILE A 177 -15.05 -8.74 -9.31
N ALA A 178 -15.86 -9.32 -8.41
CA ALA A 178 -17.11 -9.99 -8.75
C ALA A 178 -18.18 -9.04 -9.34
N GLN A 179 -18.00 -7.72 -9.21
CA GLN A 179 -18.88 -6.71 -9.81
C GLN A 179 -18.45 -6.36 -11.24
N TYR A 180 -17.20 -6.66 -11.61
CA TYR A 180 -16.65 -6.34 -12.93
C TYR A 180 -16.97 -7.42 -13.98
N GLY A 181 -17.20 -8.66 -13.55
CA GLY A 181 -17.58 -9.78 -14.40
C GLY A 181 -16.98 -11.09 -13.92
N ASP A 182 -17.25 -12.16 -14.67
CA ASP A 182 -16.60 -13.45 -14.46
C ASP A 182 -15.14 -13.37 -14.95
N LEU A 183 -14.24 -14.00 -14.20
CA LEU A 183 -12.84 -14.14 -14.60
C LEU A 183 -12.66 -15.39 -15.45
N ASP A 184 -11.81 -15.31 -16.47
CA ASP A 184 -11.45 -16.47 -17.29
C ASP A 184 -10.61 -17.49 -16.49
N PHE A 185 -9.84 -17.01 -15.51
CA PHE A 185 -8.96 -17.79 -14.66
C PHE A 185 -9.12 -17.42 -13.18
N ASN A 186 -8.55 -18.24 -12.29
CA ASN A 186 -8.48 -17.92 -10.88
C ASN A 186 -7.50 -16.75 -10.61
N LEU A 187 -7.62 -16.11 -9.45
CA LEU A 187 -6.75 -15.01 -9.06
C LEU A 187 -5.27 -15.39 -8.98
N ASP A 188 -4.95 -16.63 -8.64
CA ASP A 188 -3.57 -17.13 -8.60
C ASP A 188 -2.86 -16.96 -9.95
N PHE A 189 -3.53 -17.28 -11.05
CA PHE A 189 -3.03 -17.05 -12.42
C PHE A 189 -2.64 -15.58 -12.65
N TYR A 190 -3.50 -14.63 -12.26
CA TYR A 190 -3.25 -13.20 -12.46
C TYR A 190 -2.23 -12.61 -11.47
N THR A 191 -2.08 -13.21 -10.30
CA THR A 191 -1.12 -12.74 -9.28
C THR A 191 0.28 -13.31 -9.45
N GLU A 192 0.39 -14.58 -9.85
CA GLU A 192 1.68 -15.26 -10.02
C GLU A 192 2.31 -14.95 -11.37
N VAL A 193 1.51 -14.59 -12.38
CA VAL A 193 1.97 -14.21 -13.73
C VAL A 193 2.86 -15.30 -14.35
N GLN A 194 2.43 -16.56 -14.23
CA GLN A 194 3.11 -17.72 -14.79
C GLN A 194 2.24 -18.39 -15.85
N ASP A 195 2.89 -18.90 -16.90
CA ASP A 195 2.25 -19.62 -18.00
C ASP A 195 1.15 -18.80 -18.69
N LEU A 196 1.50 -17.58 -19.13
CA LEU A 196 0.62 -16.65 -19.84
C LEU A 196 0.14 -17.20 -21.20
N SER A 197 0.62 -18.38 -21.62
CA SER A 197 0.16 -19.10 -22.81
C SER A 197 -1.36 -19.33 -22.83
N TYR A 198 -2.00 -19.49 -21.66
CA TYR A 198 -3.45 -19.64 -21.57
C TYR A 198 -4.24 -18.44 -22.12
N LEU A 199 -3.64 -17.24 -22.13
CA LEU A 199 -4.28 -16.04 -22.70
C LEU A 199 -4.42 -16.11 -24.22
N GLU A 200 -3.66 -16.97 -24.90
CA GLU A 200 -3.70 -17.08 -26.35
C GLU A 200 -5.11 -17.39 -26.86
N ASN A 201 -5.83 -18.31 -26.19
CA ASN A 201 -7.19 -18.69 -26.56
C ASN A 201 -8.18 -17.52 -26.46
N VAL A 202 -8.01 -16.68 -25.43
CA VAL A 202 -8.85 -15.50 -25.20
C VAL A 202 -8.53 -14.42 -26.24
N LEU A 203 -7.24 -14.17 -26.49
CA LEU A 203 -6.75 -13.13 -27.42
C LEU A 203 -7.00 -13.46 -28.90
N ASN A 204 -7.09 -14.74 -29.25
CA ASN A 204 -7.36 -15.21 -30.61
C ASN A 204 -8.76 -14.82 -31.13
N THR A 205 -9.67 -14.42 -30.24
CA THR A 205 -11.01 -13.95 -30.61
C THR A 205 -11.00 -12.65 -31.43
N ALA A 206 -9.93 -11.85 -31.34
CA ALA A 206 -9.81 -10.58 -32.06
C ALA A 206 -9.20 -10.75 -33.46
N SER A 207 -7.88 -11.03 -33.55
CA SER A 207 -7.20 -11.36 -34.80
C SER A 207 -5.90 -12.13 -34.56
N PRO A 208 -5.46 -13.00 -35.49
CA PRO A 208 -4.22 -13.78 -35.32
C PRO A 208 -2.96 -12.91 -35.13
N ARG A 209 -2.90 -11.75 -35.81
CA ARG A 209 -1.77 -10.82 -35.67
C ARG A 209 -1.75 -10.14 -34.30
N TYR A 210 -2.93 -9.83 -33.77
CA TYR A 210 -3.07 -9.24 -32.45
C TYR A 210 -2.70 -10.22 -31.34
N ALA A 211 -3.15 -11.47 -31.46
CA ALA A 211 -2.75 -12.55 -30.55
C ALA A 211 -1.23 -12.76 -30.58
N ALA A 212 -0.64 -12.92 -31.78
CA ALA A 212 0.80 -13.10 -31.92
C ALA A 212 1.63 -11.96 -31.29
N LEU A 213 1.17 -10.71 -31.40
CA LEU A 213 1.82 -9.57 -30.74
C LEU A 213 1.75 -9.66 -29.22
N ASN A 214 0.57 -9.94 -28.66
CA ASN A 214 0.40 -10.07 -27.21
C ASN A 214 1.16 -11.27 -26.64
N MET A 215 1.25 -12.38 -27.38
CA MET A 215 2.06 -13.52 -26.98
C MET A 215 3.55 -13.20 -26.97
N ALA A 216 4.03 -12.38 -27.90
CA ALA A 216 5.40 -11.87 -27.85
C ALA A 216 5.65 -10.99 -26.61
N PHE A 217 4.68 -10.17 -26.21
CA PHE A 217 4.78 -9.42 -24.95
C PHE A 217 4.77 -10.32 -23.72
N CYS A 218 3.91 -11.34 -23.69
CA CYS A 218 3.85 -12.32 -22.61
C CYS A 218 5.19 -13.03 -22.43
N SER A 219 5.81 -13.47 -23.53
CA SER A 219 7.16 -14.07 -23.52
C SER A 219 8.19 -13.14 -22.90
N VAL A 220 8.18 -11.84 -23.25
CA VAL A 220 9.11 -10.88 -22.62
C VAL A 220 8.85 -10.74 -21.13
N ILE A 221 7.59 -10.71 -20.69
CA ILE A 221 7.25 -10.59 -19.27
C ILE A 221 7.74 -11.82 -18.48
N GLU A 222 7.49 -13.02 -19.01
CA GLU A 222 7.88 -14.28 -18.38
C GLU A 222 9.40 -14.47 -18.35
N ASP A 223 10.11 -14.08 -19.42
CA ASP A 223 11.57 -14.20 -19.50
C ASP A 223 12.29 -13.42 -18.38
N TYR A 224 11.74 -12.27 -17.97
CA TYR A 224 12.27 -11.52 -16.83
C TYR A 224 11.85 -12.14 -15.49
N GLY A 225 10.64 -12.73 -15.41
CA GLY A 225 10.13 -13.38 -14.20
C GLY A 225 10.03 -12.46 -12.98
N LEU A 226 9.97 -11.14 -13.20
CA LEU A 226 9.96 -10.12 -12.15
C LEU A 226 8.54 -9.73 -11.72
N VAL A 227 7.57 -9.84 -12.62
CA VAL A 227 6.22 -9.33 -12.40
C VAL A 227 5.43 -10.35 -11.60
N GLY A 228 4.92 -9.92 -10.45
CA GLY A 228 3.94 -10.62 -9.64
C GLY A 228 3.13 -9.60 -8.85
N PHE A 229 1.95 -9.98 -8.38
CA PHE A 229 1.03 -9.10 -7.66
C PHE A 229 0.65 -9.64 -6.30
N GLU A 230 0.62 -8.77 -5.31
CA GLU A 230 -0.11 -8.99 -4.05
C GLU A 230 -1.55 -8.47 -4.20
N THR A 231 -2.51 -9.08 -3.51
CA THR A 231 -3.91 -8.64 -3.56
C THR A 231 -4.24 -7.67 -2.43
N LEU A 232 -5.03 -6.65 -2.73
CA LEU A 232 -5.41 -5.61 -1.78
C LEU A 232 -6.90 -5.26 -1.82
N ALA A 233 -7.56 -5.47 -0.68
CA ALA A 233 -8.83 -4.83 -0.32
C ALA A 233 -8.55 -3.91 0.88
N VAL A 234 -8.64 -2.59 0.67
CA VAL A 234 -8.21 -1.60 1.69
C VAL A 234 -9.10 -1.65 2.94
N GLU A 235 -10.38 -2.00 2.78
CA GLU A 235 -11.32 -2.13 3.90
C GLU A 235 -11.10 -3.43 4.71
N ASP A 236 -10.38 -4.40 4.15
CA ASP A 236 -10.04 -5.64 4.85
C ASP A 236 -8.71 -5.51 5.61
N LYS A 237 -8.82 -5.60 6.93
CA LYS A 237 -7.67 -5.58 7.85
C LYS A 237 -6.67 -6.70 7.56
N ALA A 238 -7.13 -7.90 7.21
CA ALA A 238 -6.23 -9.04 6.95
C ALA A 238 -5.40 -8.79 5.69
N SER A 239 -6.06 -8.35 4.61
CA SER A 239 -5.39 -7.92 3.37
C SER A 239 -4.35 -6.83 3.60
N MET A 240 -4.71 -5.75 4.33
CA MET A 240 -3.77 -4.67 4.66
C MET A 240 -2.56 -5.14 5.50
N LEU A 241 -2.77 -6.06 6.45
CA LEU A 241 -1.71 -6.63 7.26
C LEU A 241 -0.78 -7.54 6.44
N HIS A 242 -1.35 -8.36 5.55
CA HIS A 242 -0.57 -9.22 4.65
C HIS A 242 0.35 -8.40 3.74
N LEU A 243 -0.21 -7.39 3.07
CA LEU A 243 0.57 -6.49 2.21
C LEU A 243 1.63 -5.72 3.02
N THR A 244 1.29 -5.25 4.22
CA THR A 244 2.27 -4.58 5.10
C THR A 244 3.43 -5.50 5.46
N ARG A 245 3.20 -6.80 5.70
CA ARG A 245 4.26 -7.76 5.97
C ARG A 245 5.16 -7.98 4.74
N ALA A 246 4.58 -8.07 3.54
CA ALA A 246 5.35 -8.19 2.30
C ALA A 246 6.27 -6.98 2.10
N ILE A 247 5.75 -5.77 2.33
CA ILE A 247 6.51 -4.52 2.25
C ILE A 247 7.57 -4.43 3.35
N ASP A 248 7.24 -4.80 4.59
CA ASP A 248 8.19 -4.80 5.72
C ASP A 248 9.36 -5.76 5.46
N ARG A 249 9.12 -6.89 4.75
CA ARG A 249 10.19 -7.79 4.29
C ARG A 249 11.04 -7.15 3.20
N ALA A 250 10.42 -6.54 2.19
CA ALA A 250 11.12 -5.92 1.06
C ALA A 250 11.98 -4.72 1.50
N THR A 251 11.44 -3.86 2.38
CA THR A 251 12.15 -2.71 2.94
C THR A 251 13.13 -3.11 4.06
N GLY A 252 12.95 -4.29 4.66
CA GLY A 252 13.66 -4.74 5.85
C GLY A 252 13.18 -4.10 7.16
N TYR A 253 12.02 -3.43 7.17
CA TYR A 253 11.39 -2.95 8.40
C TYR A 253 10.99 -4.08 9.35
N VAL A 254 10.82 -5.32 8.85
CA VAL A 254 10.50 -6.51 9.66
C VAL A 254 11.50 -6.76 10.81
N PHE A 255 12.73 -6.25 10.68
CA PHE A 255 13.77 -6.35 11.71
C PHE A 255 13.68 -5.27 12.79
N VAL A 256 12.83 -4.27 12.63
CA VAL A 256 12.64 -3.19 13.60
C VAL A 256 11.74 -3.70 14.72
N PRO A 257 12.19 -3.70 15.99
CA PRO A 257 11.36 -4.11 17.12
C PRO A 257 10.24 -3.11 17.36
N SER A 258 9.09 -3.59 17.85
CA SER A 258 8.04 -2.70 18.38
C SER A 258 8.59 -1.85 19.52
N ARG A 259 8.07 -0.63 19.69
CA ARG A 259 8.49 0.29 20.75
C ARG A 259 8.37 -0.33 22.15
N ASP A 260 7.39 -1.20 22.34
CA ASP A 260 7.11 -1.87 23.61
C ASP A 260 7.77 -3.25 23.73
N ALA A 261 8.57 -3.67 22.74
CA ALA A 261 9.21 -4.99 22.78
C ALA A 261 10.31 -5.03 23.86
N PRO A 262 10.34 -6.07 24.71
CA PRO A 262 11.41 -6.24 25.68
C PRO A 262 12.76 -6.34 24.97
N ALA A 263 13.77 -5.64 25.49
CA ALA A 263 15.12 -5.72 24.97
C ALA A 263 15.63 -7.17 25.11
N PRO A 264 16.28 -7.75 24.07
CA PRO A 264 16.84 -9.09 24.16
C PRO A 264 17.90 -9.16 25.27
N GLU A 265 17.93 -10.27 26.02
CA GLU A 265 18.90 -10.49 27.10
C GLU A 265 20.34 -10.39 26.56
N GLY A 266 21.13 -9.46 27.12
CA GLY A 266 22.52 -9.21 26.71
C GLY A 266 22.73 -8.05 25.74
N ALA A 267 21.67 -7.38 25.26
CA ALA A 267 21.83 -6.11 24.57
C ALA A 267 22.28 -5.04 25.58
N LEU A 268 23.50 -4.52 25.42
CA LEU A 268 23.96 -3.29 26.09
C LEU A 268 22.82 -2.26 26.05
N GLU A 269 22.53 -1.57 27.17
CA GLU A 269 21.44 -0.59 27.28
C GLU A 269 21.49 0.46 26.15
N ALA A 270 20.89 0.08 25.03
CA ALA A 270 20.70 0.81 23.80
C ALA A 270 19.88 2.09 23.93
N SER A 271 19.42 2.47 25.14
CA SER A 271 18.21 3.27 25.35
C SER A 271 18.20 4.62 24.63
N SER A 272 19.37 5.16 24.26
CA SER A 272 19.56 6.40 23.49
C SER A 272 19.49 6.26 21.96
N VAL A 273 19.52 5.04 21.39
CA VAL A 273 19.60 4.82 19.93
C VAL A 273 18.21 4.54 19.34
N PRO A 274 17.80 5.14 18.20
CA PRO A 274 16.49 4.91 17.57
C PRO A 274 16.18 3.44 17.29
N ALA A 275 14.92 3.02 17.38
CA ALA A 275 14.51 1.61 17.21
C ALA A 275 14.88 1.07 15.82
N SER A 276 14.83 1.93 14.80
CA SER A 276 15.25 1.65 13.43
C SER A 276 16.73 1.27 13.28
N ALA A 277 17.57 1.55 14.28
CA ALA A 277 18.99 1.22 14.31
C ALA A 277 19.32 0.03 15.24
N ARG A 278 18.30 -0.63 15.82
CA ARG A 278 18.43 -1.83 16.65
C ARG A 278 17.77 -3.04 15.98
N PRO A 279 18.38 -3.63 14.93
CA PRO A 279 17.79 -4.79 14.27
C PRO A 279 17.67 -5.96 15.25
N ASN A 280 16.46 -6.52 15.37
CA ASN A 280 16.16 -7.64 16.25
C ASN A 280 15.70 -8.85 15.44
N THR A 281 16.48 -9.93 15.46
CA THR A 281 16.12 -11.20 14.80
C THR A 281 14.89 -11.85 15.43
N PHE A 282 14.60 -11.59 16.70
CA PHE A 282 13.38 -12.06 17.37
C PHE A 282 12.11 -11.43 16.75
N SER A 283 12.19 -10.18 16.27
CA SER A 283 11.09 -9.51 15.58
C SER A 283 10.71 -10.24 14.27
N LEU A 284 11.71 -10.77 13.57
CA LEU A 284 11.51 -11.58 12.38
C LEU A 284 10.79 -12.89 12.70
N PHE A 285 11.20 -13.60 13.75
CA PHE A 285 10.53 -14.85 14.17
C PHE A 285 9.09 -14.60 14.63
N SER A 286 8.84 -13.55 15.40
CA SER A 286 7.48 -13.21 15.84
C SER A 286 6.57 -12.80 14.68
N SER A 287 7.11 -12.08 13.69
CA SER A 287 6.35 -11.63 12.51
C SER A 287 6.12 -12.77 11.50
N ALA A 288 7.03 -13.75 11.44
CA ALA A 288 6.92 -14.93 10.58
C ALA A 288 6.08 -16.07 11.19
N ALA A 289 5.96 -16.14 12.52
CA ALA A 289 5.22 -17.22 13.21
C ALA A 289 3.69 -17.02 13.28
N GLY A 290 3.17 -15.86 12.89
CA GLY A 290 1.72 -15.66 12.77
C GLY A 290 1.17 -16.40 11.56
N ALA A 291 0.03 -17.09 11.70
CA ALA A 291 -0.67 -17.71 10.58
C ALA A 291 -0.85 -16.68 9.43
N MET A 292 -0.49 -17.07 8.20
CA MET A 292 -0.71 -16.26 7.00
C MET A 292 -2.20 -16.34 6.65
N ALA A 293 -3.01 -15.49 7.28
CA ALA A 293 -4.35 -15.21 6.80
C ALA A 293 -4.26 -14.21 5.64
N GLY A 294 -4.96 -14.48 4.52
CA GLY A 294 -4.98 -13.61 3.35
C GLY A 294 -4.10 -14.10 2.19
N ASN A 295 -3.90 -15.43 2.07
CA ASN A 295 -3.32 -15.98 0.85
C ASN A 295 -4.30 -15.74 -0.33
N VAL A 296 -3.80 -15.70 -1.56
CA VAL A 296 -4.62 -15.46 -2.78
C VAL A 296 -5.80 -16.43 -2.88
N ARG A 297 -5.63 -17.68 -2.41
CA ARG A 297 -6.73 -18.66 -2.33
C ARG A 297 -7.82 -18.28 -1.34
N ASP A 298 -7.45 -17.73 -0.18
CA ASP A 298 -8.42 -17.23 0.80
C ASP A 298 -9.17 -16.02 0.21
N VAL A 299 -8.46 -15.17 -0.55
CA VAL A 299 -9.01 -13.99 -1.24
C VAL A 299 -9.98 -14.42 -2.35
N GLN A 300 -9.62 -15.43 -3.15
CA GLN A 300 -10.50 -16.05 -4.14
C GLN A 300 -11.78 -16.58 -3.49
N GLU A 301 -11.66 -17.37 -2.43
CA GLU A 301 -12.83 -17.92 -1.73
C GLU A 301 -13.71 -16.81 -1.14
N ARG A 302 -13.10 -15.81 -0.49
CA ARG A 302 -13.79 -14.70 0.17
C ARG A 302 -14.52 -13.76 -0.80
N TRP A 303 -13.89 -13.40 -1.91
CA TRP A 303 -14.35 -12.30 -2.77
C TRP A 303 -14.93 -12.77 -4.11
N VAL A 304 -14.57 -13.96 -4.57
CA VAL A 304 -15.03 -14.51 -5.85
C VAL A 304 -16.02 -15.66 -5.62
N ASP A 305 -15.59 -16.76 -4.99
CA ASP A 305 -16.35 -18.02 -5.03
C ASP A 305 -17.52 -18.05 -4.02
N ALA A 306 -17.31 -17.57 -2.79
CA ALA A 306 -18.24 -17.72 -1.68
C ALA A 306 -18.63 -16.39 -1.00
N ARG A 307 -18.61 -15.28 -1.75
CA ARG A 307 -18.84 -13.92 -1.24
C ARG A 307 -20.09 -13.78 -0.37
N GLU A 308 -21.25 -14.24 -0.83
CA GLU A 308 -22.51 -14.09 -0.07
C GLU A 308 -22.49 -14.84 1.27
N GLN A 309 -21.83 -16.00 1.31
CA GLN A 309 -21.73 -16.84 2.50
C GLN A 309 -20.82 -16.18 3.53
N TRP A 310 -19.68 -15.65 3.09
CA TRP A 310 -18.76 -14.89 3.92
C TRP A 310 -19.37 -13.60 4.44
N ASP A 311 -20.03 -12.82 3.59
CA ASP A 311 -20.72 -11.60 4.00
C ASP A 311 -21.82 -11.92 5.04
N ALA A 312 -22.53 -13.04 4.88
CA ALA A 312 -23.52 -13.49 5.86
C ALA A 312 -22.89 -13.97 7.18
N PHE A 313 -21.72 -14.60 7.12
CA PHE A 313 -20.95 -15.04 8.28
C PHE A 313 -20.41 -13.83 9.07
N GLU A 314 -19.76 -12.87 8.41
CA GLU A 314 -19.24 -11.64 9.03
C GLU A 314 -20.36 -10.81 9.66
N ARG A 315 -21.51 -10.67 8.99
CA ARG A 315 -22.69 -10.00 9.58
C ARG A 315 -23.19 -10.69 10.85
N LYS A 316 -23.07 -12.01 10.95
CA LYS A 316 -23.44 -12.76 12.17
C LYS A 316 -22.41 -12.53 13.27
N GLU A 317 -21.12 -12.57 12.94
CA GLU A 317 -20.04 -12.33 13.90
C GLU A 317 -20.09 -10.90 14.45
N TRP A 318 -20.26 -9.88 13.60
CA TRP A 318 -20.43 -8.49 14.06
C TRP A 318 -21.65 -8.30 14.95
N ARG A 319 -22.76 -9.00 14.67
CA ARG A 319 -23.93 -8.96 15.57
C ARG A 319 -23.60 -9.54 16.94
N LYS A 320 -22.93 -10.70 16.99
CA LYS A 320 -22.51 -11.31 18.26
C LYS A 320 -21.50 -10.44 19.01
N GLU A 321 -20.54 -9.86 18.32
CA GLU A 321 -19.54 -8.98 18.93
C GLU A 321 -20.18 -7.71 19.48
N GLY A 322 -21.10 -7.10 18.73
CA GLY A 322 -21.89 -5.96 19.20
C GLY A 322 -22.78 -6.28 20.40
N GLU A 323 -23.39 -7.47 20.44
CA GLU A 323 -24.14 -7.97 21.59
C GLU A 323 -23.22 -8.18 22.81
N ASN A 324 -22.06 -8.81 22.62
CA ASN A 324 -21.06 -9.02 23.68
C ASN A 324 -20.55 -7.70 24.26
N ILE A 325 -20.29 -6.68 23.43
CA ILE A 325 -19.86 -5.35 23.87
C ILE A 325 -20.96 -4.65 24.67
N ARG A 326 -22.23 -4.76 24.23
CA ARG A 326 -23.37 -4.22 24.97
C ARG A 326 -23.54 -4.90 26.31
N GLU A 327 -23.48 -6.23 26.35
CA GLU A 327 -23.53 -6.99 27.60
C GLU A 327 -22.36 -6.64 28.53
N ALA A 328 -21.14 -6.50 28.00
CA ALA A 328 -19.98 -6.09 28.78
C ALA A 328 -20.17 -4.69 29.38
N SER A 329 -20.66 -3.72 28.58
CA SER A 329 -20.95 -2.37 29.04
C SER A 329 -22.08 -2.34 30.09
N GLU A 330 -23.11 -3.16 29.94
CA GLU A 330 -24.18 -3.29 30.93
C GLU A 330 -23.68 -3.93 32.23
N ARG A 331 -22.85 -4.97 32.15
CA ARG A 331 -22.21 -5.59 33.32
C ARG A 331 -21.29 -4.60 34.05
N GLU A 332 -20.55 -3.77 33.32
CA GLU A 332 -19.73 -2.70 33.90
C GLU A 332 -20.57 -1.63 34.59
N LYS A 333 -21.68 -1.20 33.99
CA LYS A 333 -22.61 -0.23 34.60
C LYS A 333 -23.22 -0.79 35.89
N VAL A 334 -23.68 -2.04 35.87
CA VAL A 334 -24.24 -2.71 37.07
C VAL A 334 -23.17 -2.85 38.17
N GLN A 335 -21.93 -3.20 37.82
CA GLN A 335 -20.83 -3.23 38.80
C GLN A 335 -20.48 -1.85 39.35
N ALA A 336 -20.51 -0.79 38.52
CA ALA A 336 -20.27 0.58 38.95
C ALA A 336 -21.37 1.06 39.91
N GLU A 337 -22.63 0.74 39.64
CA GLU A 337 -23.76 1.04 40.54
C GLU A 337 -23.70 0.28 41.86
N ALA A 338 -23.30 -1.00 41.83
CA ALA A 338 -23.10 -1.81 43.04
C ALA A 338 -21.95 -1.27 43.90
N ARG A 339 -20.83 -0.86 43.29
CA ARG A 339 -19.70 -0.20 43.97
C ARG A 339 -20.11 1.16 44.56
N GLY A 340 -20.96 1.91 43.86
CA GLY A 340 -21.53 3.17 44.35
C GLY A 340 -22.45 2.99 45.58
N LYS A 341 -23.30 1.96 45.57
CA LYS A 341 -24.20 1.63 46.70
C LYS A 341 -23.45 1.13 47.94
N ASN A 342 -22.38 0.35 47.80
CA ASN A 342 -21.56 -0.07 48.93
C ASN A 342 -20.80 1.09 49.59
N ARG A 343 -20.28 2.05 48.79
CA ARG A 343 -19.65 3.28 49.33
C ARG A 343 -20.60 4.17 50.15
N ILE A 344 -21.89 4.13 49.88
CA ILE A 344 -22.91 4.89 50.63
C ILE A 344 -23.27 4.17 51.94
N ARG A 345 -23.20 2.84 51.98
CA ARG A 345 -23.44 2.05 53.20
C ARG A 345 -22.30 2.10 54.21
N GLU A 346 -21.05 2.27 53.77
CA GLU A 346 -19.88 2.40 54.68
C GLU A 346 -19.70 3.80 55.28
N ARG A 347 -20.51 4.79 54.87
CA ARG A 347 -20.47 6.18 55.37
C ARG A 347 -21.62 6.54 56.34
N LYS A 348 -22.47 5.58 56.70
CA LYS A 348 -23.43 5.66 57.81
C LYS A 348 -22.98 4.73 58.90
#